data_AF-A0A817JA72-F1
#
_entry.id   AF-A0A817JA72-F1
#
_cell.length_a   1.000
_cell.length_b   1.000
_cell.length_c   1.000
_cell.angle_alpha   90.00
_cell.angle_beta   90.00
_cell.angle_gamma   90.00
#
_symmetry.space_group_name_H-M   'P 1'
#
loop_
_entity.id
_entity.type
_entity.pdbx_description
1 polymer ?
#
loop_
_entity_poly.entity_id
_entity_poly.type
_entity_poly.pdbx_seq_one_letter_code
_entity_poly.pdbx_strand_id
1 'polypeptide(L)'
;MSLMPSDEVSLLNDGRYKNFIATLERVLKQFEYSSEWADLITNLVKVKKAIESYPKFLSIPKRITLSKRLAQCLHPALPSGVHLKTLEVYETIFRMIGKRNLQRDIILYSCGLFPLLPAAALPVKPVLLTLYETYFLPLDDALNPILTGFLLGLFPALEEGADYYDRIYALLDNLSNRIDKFYFYTCIWSAIHLVASARHSALTFILNHFDKRKTMEDQLYLMGSSVETMVSAVCTCLQDREQSLVQRSILDFLLICLPMHNKQLTKIDIMKIITVALHVLLKRDMSLNRRIYAWFLGTEQLPIDNRNQQQHISEIHSSTTSLTITNDPFNSSSYFVQYTKENLIQSILHALERISSNTLSTTGKSKPTTPDENIALVTSIAESMPLAWTLIKLIRVLIILVDKPDVGPNILESVLMSYLLIVYQQIYLPAKQLTSINVQQENHRSETLKTLNMLLDTFEPYFIWEFLTKSFDIIITEQQDQIIITVGTTIEQLCGIINMLLDIASLDSSTDIQSEHLPEMLYHLIKTMNNNIHKFTADQITLCVEVLLKILKKVVPTNTTHRLSIFHRSTTSILSYLYHIPR
;
A
#
# COMPACT_ATOMS: atom_id res chain seq x y z
N MET A 1 -36.09 26.75 -10.75
CA MET A 1 -36.97 26.21 -11.80
C MET A 1 -36.29 25.11 -12.63
N SER A 2 -34.94 25.05 -12.71
CA SER A 2 -34.18 24.09 -13.55
C SER A 2 -34.05 22.64 -13.04
N LEU A 3 -34.72 22.25 -11.95
CA LEU A 3 -34.67 20.90 -11.35
C LEU A 3 -36.04 20.23 -11.21
N MET A 4 -37.10 20.87 -11.71
CA MET A 4 -38.46 20.29 -11.68
C MET A 4 -38.66 19.45 -12.95
N PRO A 5 -39.08 18.17 -12.83
CA PRO A 5 -39.37 17.31 -13.98
C PRO A 5 -40.55 17.90 -14.78
N SER A 6 -40.57 17.67 -16.10
CA SER A 6 -41.65 18.08 -17.00
C SER A 6 -43.04 17.73 -16.48
N ASP A 7 -43.16 16.56 -15.85
CA ASP A 7 -44.41 16.02 -15.33
C ASP A 7 -44.89 16.75 -14.06
N GLU A 8 -43.96 17.36 -13.30
CA GLU A 8 -44.33 18.19 -12.15
C GLU A 8 -44.79 19.57 -12.59
N VAL A 9 -44.22 20.10 -13.68
CA VAL A 9 -44.59 21.41 -14.24
C VAL A 9 -46.03 21.43 -14.75
N SER A 10 -46.50 20.33 -15.36
CA SER A 10 -47.89 20.21 -15.81
C SER A 10 -48.88 20.13 -14.64
N LEU A 11 -48.47 19.51 -13.52
CA LEU A 11 -49.29 19.39 -12.30
C LEU A 11 -49.45 20.72 -11.55
N LEU A 12 -48.55 21.69 -11.74
CA LEU A 12 -48.66 23.01 -11.09
C LEU A 12 -49.92 23.78 -11.48
N ASN A 13 -50.58 23.40 -12.57
CA ASN A 13 -51.84 24.00 -13.01
C ASN A 13 -53.08 23.34 -12.35
N ASP A 14 -52.95 22.16 -11.74
CA ASP A 14 -54.05 21.48 -11.02
C ASP A 14 -54.28 22.10 -9.64
N GLY A 15 -55.49 22.60 -9.39
CA GLY A 15 -55.87 23.18 -8.09
C GLY A 15 -55.73 22.22 -6.91
N ARG A 16 -55.98 20.91 -7.12
CA ARG A 16 -55.79 19.89 -6.07
C ARG A 16 -54.31 19.66 -5.77
N TYR A 17 -53.42 19.74 -6.77
CA TYR A 17 -51.98 19.65 -6.55
C TYR A 17 -51.45 20.89 -5.83
N LYS A 18 -51.97 22.09 -6.12
CA LYS A 18 -51.67 23.31 -5.33
C LYS A 18 -52.08 23.15 -3.86
N ASN A 19 -53.24 22.56 -3.58
CA ASN A 19 -53.66 22.25 -2.22
C ASN A 19 -52.74 21.23 -1.54
N PHE A 20 -52.24 20.23 -2.28
CA PHE A 20 -51.27 19.27 -1.78
C PHE A 20 -49.95 19.97 -1.41
N ILE A 21 -49.41 20.84 -2.28
CA ILE A 21 -48.22 21.65 -2.01
C ILE A 21 -48.41 22.47 -0.73
N ALA A 22 -49.49 23.23 -0.63
CA ALA A 22 -49.76 24.09 0.52
C ALA A 22 -49.91 23.29 1.82
N THR A 23 -50.59 22.14 1.77
CA THR A 23 -50.76 21.25 2.91
C THR A 23 -49.42 20.70 3.39
N LEU A 24 -48.60 20.19 2.46
CA LEU A 24 -47.31 19.60 2.82
C LEU A 24 -46.32 20.67 3.31
N GLU A 25 -46.28 21.85 2.69
CA GLU A 25 -45.41 22.96 3.10
C GLU A 25 -45.75 23.44 4.52
N ARG A 26 -47.04 23.54 4.86
CA ARG A 26 -47.50 23.88 6.21
C ARG A 26 -47.04 22.85 7.25
N VAL A 27 -47.11 21.55 6.93
CA VAL A 27 -46.67 20.49 7.84
C VAL A 27 -45.14 20.47 7.96
N LEU A 28 -44.41 20.60 6.85
CA LEU A 28 -42.95 20.63 6.85
C LEU A 28 -42.37 21.79 7.66
N LYS A 29 -43.04 22.94 7.69
CA LYS A 29 -42.64 24.08 8.51
C LYS A 29 -42.71 23.78 10.02
N GLN A 30 -43.54 22.83 10.46
CA GLN A 30 -43.64 22.45 11.87
C GLN A 30 -42.38 21.75 12.40
N PHE A 31 -41.56 21.17 11.52
CA PHE A 31 -40.26 20.61 11.89
C PHE A 31 -39.26 21.67 12.37
N GLU A 32 -39.42 22.94 11.99
CA GLU A 32 -38.54 24.04 12.42
C GLU A 32 -38.74 24.43 13.89
N TYR A 33 -39.90 24.09 14.45
CA TYR A 33 -40.29 24.42 15.82
C TYR A 33 -40.30 23.19 16.74
N SER A 34 -39.78 22.05 16.28
CA SER A 34 -39.72 20.83 17.09
C SER A 34 -38.59 20.93 18.10
N SER A 35 -38.92 20.82 19.39
CA SER A 35 -37.96 20.86 20.49
C SER A 35 -37.66 19.46 21.03
N GLU A 36 -38.64 18.55 20.96
CA GLU A 36 -38.52 17.20 21.49
C GLU A 36 -38.68 16.14 20.39
N TRP A 37 -38.18 14.93 20.65
CA TRP A 37 -38.32 13.81 19.72
C TRP A 37 -39.80 13.41 19.51
N ALA A 38 -40.67 13.65 20.49
CA ALA A 38 -42.11 13.40 20.37
C ALA A 38 -42.79 14.33 19.35
N ASP A 39 -42.30 15.57 19.21
CA ASP A 39 -42.76 16.51 18.19
C ASP A 39 -42.47 15.99 16.78
N LEU A 40 -41.29 15.37 16.60
CA LEU A 40 -40.90 14.74 15.34
C LEU A 40 -41.87 13.63 14.96
N ILE A 41 -42.23 12.75 15.90
CA ILE A 41 -43.23 11.68 15.65
C ILE A 41 -44.57 12.30 15.23
N THR A 42 -45.03 13.31 15.95
CA THR A 42 -46.29 14.01 15.65
C THR A 42 -46.27 14.63 14.25
N ASN A 43 -45.16 15.25 13.87
CA ASN A 43 -44.99 15.87 12.56
C ASN A 43 -44.87 14.81 11.44
N LEU A 44 -44.18 13.70 11.68
CA LEU A 44 -44.11 12.56 10.75
C LEU A 44 -45.50 11.95 10.49
N VAL A 45 -46.32 11.78 11.54
CA VAL A 45 -47.72 11.33 11.39
C VAL A 45 -48.52 12.29 10.51
N LYS A 46 -48.37 13.60 10.70
CA LYS A 46 -49.04 14.61 9.87
C LYS A 46 -48.55 14.57 8.42
N VAL A 47 -47.25 14.37 8.18
CA VAL A 47 -46.67 14.20 6.84
C VAL A 47 -47.27 12.97 6.16
N LYS A 48 -47.29 11.82 6.85
CA LYS A 48 -47.88 10.58 6.32
C LYS A 48 -49.33 10.80 5.87
N LYS A 49 -50.17 11.34 6.75
CA LYS A 49 -51.58 11.65 6.46
C LYS A 49 -51.73 12.64 5.29
N ALA A 50 -50.87 13.66 5.22
CA ALA A 50 -50.90 14.62 4.13
C ALA A 50 -50.60 13.97 2.78
N ILE A 51 -49.67 13.01 2.73
CA ILE A 51 -49.36 12.26 1.50
C ILE A 51 -50.51 11.31 1.14
N GLU A 52 -51.03 10.55 2.10
CA GLU A 52 -52.14 9.60 1.91
C GLU A 52 -53.45 10.27 1.46
N SER A 53 -53.63 11.56 1.77
CA SER A 53 -54.81 12.35 1.35
C SER A 53 -54.86 12.61 -0.16
N TYR A 54 -53.74 12.42 -0.88
CA TYR A 54 -53.62 12.73 -2.30
C TYR A 54 -53.03 11.56 -3.13
N PRO A 55 -53.62 10.35 -3.09
CA PRO A 55 -53.02 9.14 -3.66
C PRO A 55 -52.92 9.14 -5.20
N LYS A 56 -53.62 10.06 -5.89
CA LYS A 56 -53.62 10.17 -7.35
C LYS A 56 -52.37 10.84 -7.91
N PHE A 57 -51.61 11.57 -7.08
CA PHE A 57 -50.42 12.29 -7.54
C PHE A 57 -49.18 11.45 -7.26
N LEU A 58 -48.52 10.98 -8.32
CA LEU A 58 -47.30 10.17 -8.23
C LEU A 58 -46.03 11.02 -8.00
N SER A 59 -46.15 12.34 -8.02
CA SER A 59 -45.06 13.28 -7.74
C SER A 59 -45.25 13.91 -6.36
N ILE A 60 -44.25 13.78 -5.50
CA ILE A 60 -44.25 14.38 -4.16
C ILE A 60 -43.76 15.85 -4.26
N PRO A 61 -44.57 16.83 -3.84
CA PRO A 61 -44.14 18.22 -3.82
C PRO A 61 -43.07 18.43 -2.76
N LYS A 62 -42.19 19.43 -2.98
CA LYS A 62 -41.11 19.80 -2.04
C LYS A 62 -40.23 18.60 -1.62
N ARG A 63 -40.08 17.59 -2.50
CA ARG A 63 -39.33 16.34 -2.26
C ARG A 63 -37.94 16.52 -1.66
N ILE A 64 -37.22 17.59 -2.02
CA ILE A 64 -35.89 17.91 -1.47
C ILE A 64 -35.98 18.28 0.01
N THR A 65 -36.92 19.15 0.38
CA THR A 65 -37.12 19.55 1.78
C THR A 65 -37.64 18.37 2.61
N LEU A 66 -38.59 17.61 2.06
CA LEU A 66 -39.13 16.42 2.71
C LEU A 66 -38.03 15.39 2.98
N SER A 67 -37.26 15.00 1.96
CA SER A 67 -36.17 14.01 2.11
C SER A 67 -35.13 14.45 3.14
N LYS A 68 -34.75 15.73 3.17
CA LYS A 68 -33.84 16.27 4.19
C LYS A 68 -34.41 16.11 5.61
N ARG A 69 -35.71 16.42 5.82
CA ARG A 69 -36.36 16.25 7.14
C ARG A 69 -36.45 14.79 7.54
N LEU A 70 -36.78 13.90 6.61
CA LEU A 70 -36.81 12.46 6.88
C LEU A 70 -35.41 11.94 7.25
N ALA A 71 -34.37 12.34 6.52
CA ALA A 71 -32.99 11.96 6.83
C ALA A 71 -32.56 12.44 8.23
N GLN A 72 -32.94 13.66 8.64
CA GLN A 72 -32.70 14.16 9.99
C GLN A 72 -33.39 13.30 11.07
N CYS A 73 -34.61 12.81 10.79
CA CYS A 73 -35.34 11.93 11.70
C CYS A 73 -34.72 10.53 11.82
N LEU A 74 -33.79 10.15 10.93
CA LEU A 74 -33.02 8.90 11.00
C LEU A 74 -31.65 9.09 11.68
N HIS A 75 -31.38 10.24 12.31
CA HIS A 75 -30.12 10.45 13.02
C HIS A 75 -29.95 9.42 14.16
N PRO A 76 -28.75 8.80 14.32
CA PRO A 76 -28.53 7.73 15.31
C PRO A 76 -28.83 8.10 16.77
N ALA A 77 -28.69 9.38 17.13
CA ALA A 77 -28.99 9.87 18.47
C ALA A 77 -30.49 9.94 18.82
N LEU A 78 -31.39 9.73 17.85
CA LEU A 78 -32.84 9.74 18.06
C LEU A 78 -33.35 8.35 18.48
N PRO A 79 -34.45 8.28 19.25
CA PRO A 79 -34.98 7.00 19.71
C PRO A 79 -35.59 6.18 18.57
N SER A 80 -35.60 4.86 18.74
CA SER A 80 -36.10 3.89 17.75
C SER A 80 -37.55 4.17 17.30
N GLY A 81 -38.40 4.72 18.17
CA GLY A 81 -39.76 5.12 17.83
C GLY A 81 -39.83 6.19 16.72
N VAL A 82 -38.88 7.14 16.70
CA VAL A 82 -38.79 8.14 15.63
C VAL A 82 -38.32 7.48 14.33
N HIS A 83 -37.33 6.60 14.41
CA HIS A 83 -36.82 5.85 13.24
C HIS A 83 -37.92 5.01 12.61
N LEU A 84 -38.60 4.16 13.37
CA LEU A 84 -39.71 3.33 12.90
C LEU A 84 -40.78 4.18 12.22
N LYS A 85 -41.16 5.29 12.84
CA LYS A 85 -42.19 6.15 12.25
C LYS A 85 -41.74 6.81 10.96
N THR A 86 -40.46 7.15 10.86
CA THR A 86 -39.88 7.71 9.64
C THR A 86 -39.82 6.67 8.54
N LEU A 87 -39.45 5.42 8.85
CA LEU A 87 -39.46 4.32 7.87
C LEU A 87 -40.86 4.03 7.32
N GLU A 88 -41.92 4.13 8.14
CA GLU A 88 -43.30 4.07 7.63
C GLU A 88 -43.62 5.19 6.62
N VAL A 89 -43.10 6.40 6.85
CA VAL A 89 -43.29 7.53 5.92
C VAL A 89 -42.57 7.25 4.61
N TYR A 90 -41.33 6.73 4.65
CA TYR A 90 -40.62 6.30 3.45
C TYR A 90 -41.38 5.22 2.68
N GLU A 91 -41.87 4.18 3.37
CA GLU A 91 -42.67 3.12 2.74
C GLU A 91 -43.92 3.69 2.04
N THR A 92 -44.61 4.62 2.70
CA THR A 92 -45.79 5.31 2.15
C THR A 92 -45.43 6.07 0.87
N ILE A 93 -44.31 6.81 0.89
CA ILE A 93 -43.80 7.54 -0.26
C ILE A 93 -43.48 6.57 -1.40
N PHE A 94 -42.70 5.52 -1.15
CA PHE A 94 -42.25 4.59 -2.19
C PHE A 94 -43.41 3.83 -2.82
N ARG A 95 -44.40 3.42 -2.02
CA ARG A 95 -45.64 2.80 -2.51
C ARG A 95 -46.43 3.74 -3.40
N MET A 96 -46.49 5.03 -3.05
CA MET A 96 -47.25 6.03 -3.80
C MET A 96 -46.57 6.43 -5.11
N ILE A 97 -45.26 6.71 -5.10
CA ILE A 97 -44.56 7.19 -6.31
C ILE A 97 -44.25 6.05 -7.31
N GLY A 98 -44.13 4.81 -6.81
CA GLY A 98 -43.82 3.62 -7.61
C GLY A 98 -42.38 3.55 -8.13
N LYS A 99 -42.01 2.40 -8.71
CA LYS A 99 -40.63 2.10 -9.17
C LYS A 99 -40.03 3.19 -10.06
N ARG A 100 -40.75 3.64 -11.10
CA ARG A 100 -40.23 4.62 -12.08
C ARG A 100 -39.84 5.96 -11.46
N ASN A 101 -40.71 6.53 -10.61
CA ASN A 101 -40.41 7.81 -9.97
C ASN A 101 -39.40 7.65 -8.83
N LEU A 102 -39.39 6.50 -8.15
CA LEU A 102 -38.37 6.19 -7.17
C LEU A 102 -36.98 6.15 -7.80
N GLN A 103 -36.80 5.52 -8.96
CA GLN A 103 -35.51 5.52 -9.68
C GLN A 103 -34.99 6.94 -9.95
N ARG A 104 -35.87 7.86 -10.35
CA ARG A 104 -35.51 9.26 -10.60
C ARG A 104 -35.06 9.99 -9.33
N ASP A 105 -35.75 9.74 -8.22
CA ASP A 105 -35.60 10.49 -6.98
C ASP A 105 -34.76 9.72 -5.92
N ILE A 106 -34.15 8.59 -6.29
CA ILE A 106 -33.53 7.62 -5.38
C ILE A 106 -32.40 8.23 -4.54
N ILE A 107 -31.59 9.10 -5.15
CA ILE A 107 -30.49 9.80 -4.48
C ILE A 107 -31.03 10.60 -3.29
N LEU A 108 -32.17 11.28 -3.44
CA LEU A 108 -32.76 12.10 -2.37
C LEU A 108 -33.14 11.27 -1.15
N TYR A 109 -33.72 10.09 -1.37
CA TYR A 109 -34.22 9.25 -0.29
C TYR A 109 -33.13 8.40 0.36
N SER A 110 -32.03 8.14 -0.35
CA SER A 110 -30.93 7.29 0.11
C SER A 110 -30.11 7.86 1.28
N CYS A 111 -29.91 9.18 1.34
CA CYS A 111 -28.93 9.82 2.22
C CYS A 111 -29.11 9.54 3.73
N GLY A 112 -30.36 9.40 4.19
CA GLY A 112 -30.65 9.09 5.60
C GLY A 112 -30.76 7.60 5.90
N LEU A 113 -31.11 6.80 4.90
CA LEU A 113 -31.43 5.38 5.10
C LEU A 113 -30.17 4.55 5.32
N PHE A 114 -29.13 4.73 4.51
CA PHE A 114 -27.94 3.87 4.58
C PHE A 114 -27.13 4.02 5.88
N PRO A 115 -26.86 5.25 6.37
CA PRO A 115 -26.10 5.42 7.61
C PRO A 115 -26.83 4.90 8.85
N LEU A 116 -28.16 4.74 8.78
CA LEU A 116 -28.96 4.25 9.90
C LEU A 116 -28.68 2.77 10.19
N LEU A 117 -28.54 1.91 9.18
CA LEU A 117 -28.51 0.45 9.39
C LEU A 117 -27.45 -0.01 10.42
N PRO A 118 -26.18 0.44 10.36
CA PRO A 118 -25.18 0.01 11.35
C PRO A 118 -25.53 0.45 12.78
N ALA A 119 -26.07 1.66 12.94
CA ALA A 119 -26.34 2.28 14.24
C ALA A 119 -27.77 2.04 14.77
N ALA A 120 -28.63 1.41 13.97
CA ALA A 120 -30.04 1.22 14.30
C ALA A 120 -30.24 0.24 15.46
N ALA A 121 -31.22 0.54 16.31
CA ALA A 121 -31.66 -0.40 17.32
C ALA A 121 -32.19 -1.70 16.67
N LEU A 122 -32.01 -2.84 17.37
CA LEU A 122 -32.44 -4.17 16.90
C LEU A 122 -33.85 -4.22 16.27
N PRO A 123 -34.92 -3.61 16.83
CA PRO A 123 -36.24 -3.67 16.22
C PRO A 123 -36.38 -2.85 14.91
N VAL A 124 -35.48 -1.90 14.67
CA VAL A 124 -35.49 -1.04 13.47
C VAL A 124 -34.86 -1.76 12.28
N LYS A 125 -33.80 -2.56 12.51
CA LYS A 125 -33.04 -3.24 11.44
C LYS A 125 -33.94 -4.09 10.52
N PRO A 126 -34.85 -4.97 11.02
CA PRO A 126 -35.71 -5.76 10.15
C PRO A 126 -36.63 -4.93 9.27
N VAL A 127 -37.17 -3.82 9.78
CA VAL A 127 -38.06 -2.91 9.02
C VAL A 127 -37.28 -2.20 7.91
N LEU A 128 -36.07 -1.74 8.22
CA LEU A 128 -35.19 -1.10 7.24
C LEU A 128 -34.75 -2.08 6.15
N LEU A 129 -34.38 -3.31 6.50
CA LEU A 129 -34.02 -4.35 5.53
C LEU A 129 -35.19 -4.71 4.61
N THR A 130 -36.42 -4.81 5.14
CA THR A 130 -37.61 -5.04 4.30
C THR A 130 -37.79 -3.93 3.28
N LEU A 131 -37.54 -2.68 3.67
CA LEU A 131 -37.64 -1.54 2.78
C LEU A 131 -36.58 -1.59 1.66
N TYR A 132 -35.35 -2.02 1.96
CA TYR A 132 -34.33 -2.27 0.94
C TYR A 132 -34.72 -3.39 -0.03
N GLU A 133 -35.14 -4.53 0.49
CA GLU A 133 -35.54 -5.69 -0.32
C GLU A 133 -36.76 -5.40 -1.21
N THR A 134 -37.71 -4.63 -0.70
CA THR A 134 -38.98 -4.35 -1.39
C THR A 134 -38.85 -3.23 -2.42
N TYR A 135 -38.06 -2.20 -2.13
CA TYR A 135 -38.05 -0.96 -2.92
C TYR A 135 -36.71 -0.63 -3.59
N PHE A 136 -35.58 -1.06 -3.03
CA PHE A 136 -34.26 -0.78 -3.60
C PHE A 136 -33.80 -1.93 -4.51
N LEU A 137 -33.87 -3.16 -4.02
CA LEU A 137 -33.41 -4.34 -4.78
C LEU A 137 -34.07 -4.47 -6.16
N PRO A 138 -35.38 -4.19 -6.34
CA PRO A 138 -36.01 -4.26 -7.65
C PRO A 138 -35.67 -3.09 -8.58
N LEU A 139 -34.82 -2.13 -8.19
CA LEU A 139 -34.44 -1.02 -9.07
C LEU A 139 -33.36 -1.39 -10.09
N ASP A 140 -32.70 -2.54 -9.89
CA ASP A 140 -31.64 -3.08 -10.76
C ASP A 140 -30.54 -2.01 -11.02
N ASP A 141 -30.11 -1.80 -12.27
CA ASP A 141 -29.06 -0.84 -12.63
C ASP A 141 -29.33 0.62 -12.21
N ALA A 142 -30.58 0.98 -11.90
CA ALA A 142 -30.89 2.33 -11.41
C ALA A 142 -30.33 2.60 -10.00
N LEU A 143 -29.81 1.57 -9.31
CA LEU A 143 -29.06 1.73 -8.06
C LEU A 143 -27.64 2.27 -8.26
N ASN A 144 -27.08 2.21 -9.48
CA ASN A 144 -25.68 2.54 -9.70
C ASN A 144 -25.23 3.89 -9.08
N PRO A 145 -25.99 5.00 -9.20
CA PRO A 145 -25.60 6.29 -8.61
C PRO A 145 -25.47 6.30 -7.08
N ILE A 146 -26.11 5.36 -6.39
CA ILE A 146 -26.16 5.26 -4.92
C ILE A 146 -25.48 4.00 -4.39
N LEU A 147 -25.00 3.10 -5.25
CA LEU A 147 -24.56 1.75 -4.88
C LEU A 147 -23.42 1.79 -3.86
N THR A 148 -22.39 2.61 -4.08
CA THR A 148 -21.29 2.77 -3.12
C THR A 148 -21.81 3.23 -1.74
N GLY A 149 -22.73 4.20 -1.72
CA GLY A 149 -23.35 4.66 -0.47
C GLY A 149 -24.18 3.57 0.21
N PHE A 150 -24.84 2.73 -0.58
CA PHE A 150 -25.64 1.62 -0.06
C PHE A 150 -24.74 0.56 0.59
N LEU A 151 -23.67 0.17 -0.10
CA LEU A 151 -22.66 -0.78 0.41
C LEU A 151 -21.97 -0.26 1.67
N LEU A 152 -21.72 1.05 1.77
CA LEU A 152 -21.20 1.69 2.98
C LEU A 152 -22.14 1.61 4.19
N GLY A 153 -23.44 1.41 3.97
CA GLY A 153 -24.41 1.11 5.04
C GLY A 153 -24.51 -0.38 5.37
N LEU A 154 -24.39 -1.26 4.36
CA LEU A 154 -24.54 -2.70 4.52
C LEU A 154 -23.31 -3.36 5.16
N PHE A 155 -22.10 -3.08 4.69
CA PHE A 155 -20.90 -3.77 5.16
C PHE A 155 -20.60 -3.56 6.65
N PRO A 156 -20.68 -2.33 7.21
CA PRO A 156 -20.48 -2.15 8.65
C PRO A 156 -21.57 -2.83 9.50
N ALA A 157 -22.73 -3.12 8.93
CA ALA A 157 -23.81 -3.85 9.60
C ALA A 157 -23.72 -5.37 9.43
N LEU A 158 -22.82 -5.88 8.60
CA LEU A 158 -22.60 -7.31 8.37
C LEU A 158 -21.69 -7.89 9.46
N GLU A 159 -22.27 -8.08 10.65
CA GLU A 159 -21.57 -8.60 11.84
C GLU A 159 -21.78 -10.11 11.98
N GLU A 160 -20.69 -10.89 12.01
CA GLU A 160 -20.76 -12.35 12.19
C GLU A 160 -21.48 -12.73 13.50
N GLY A 161 -22.42 -13.67 13.41
CA GLY A 161 -23.23 -14.13 14.55
C GLY A 161 -24.46 -13.27 14.86
N ALA A 162 -24.71 -12.19 14.12
CA ALA A 162 -25.94 -11.42 14.26
C ALA A 162 -27.14 -12.12 13.59
N ASP A 163 -28.34 -12.02 14.20
CA ASP A 163 -29.58 -12.62 13.68
C ASP A 163 -29.95 -12.14 12.26
N TYR A 164 -29.46 -10.97 11.87
CA TYR A 164 -29.69 -10.35 10.55
C TYR A 164 -28.54 -10.58 9.56
N TYR A 165 -27.48 -11.31 9.94
CA TYR A 165 -26.31 -11.54 9.09
C TYR A 165 -26.70 -12.17 7.76
N ASP A 166 -27.39 -13.31 7.79
CA ASP A 166 -27.78 -14.05 6.59
C ASP A 166 -28.67 -13.21 5.67
N ARG A 167 -29.51 -12.35 6.25
CA ARG A 167 -30.41 -11.47 5.50
C ARG A 167 -29.64 -10.37 4.76
N ILE A 168 -28.63 -9.76 5.40
CA ILE A 168 -27.76 -8.76 4.75
C ILE A 168 -26.89 -9.44 3.70
N TYR A 169 -26.35 -10.63 4.00
CA TYR A 169 -25.53 -11.40 3.05
C TYR A 169 -26.33 -11.76 1.79
N ALA A 170 -27.54 -12.30 1.95
CA ALA A 170 -28.43 -12.60 0.84
C ALA A 170 -28.81 -11.35 0.04
N LEU A 171 -28.98 -10.19 0.70
CA LEU A 171 -29.21 -8.92 0.00
C LEU A 171 -28.01 -8.53 -0.88
N LEU A 172 -26.78 -8.67 -0.38
CA LEU A 172 -25.55 -8.42 -1.14
C LEU A 172 -25.41 -9.38 -2.34
N ASP A 173 -25.72 -10.67 -2.17
CA ASP A 173 -25.70 -11.65 -3.26
C ASP A 173 -26.72 -11.31 -4.34
N ASN A 174 -27.94 -10.95 -3.93
CA ASN A 174 -28.98 -10.55 -4.85
C ASN A 174 -28.61 -9.27 -5.61
N LEU A 175 -27.93 -8.32 -4.97
CA LEU A 175 -27.39 -7.13 -5.65
C LEU A 175 -26.32 -7.51 -6.67
N SER A 176 -25.38 -8.40 -6.30
CA SER A 176 -24.32 -8.86 -7.20
C SER A 176 -24.85 -9.59 -8.44
N ASN A 177 -26.04 -10.19 -8.36
CA ASN A 177 -26.68 -10.88 -9.48
C ASN A 177 -27.55 -9.97 -10.37
N ARG A 178 -27.94 -8.79 -9.87
CA ARG A 178 -28.83 -7.84 -10.58
C ARG A 178 -28.10 -6.69 -11.24
N ILE A 179 -26.93 -6.33 -10.71
CA ILE A 179 -26.08 -5.25 -11.21
C ILE A 179 -24.91 -5.88 -11.94
N ASP A 180 -24.37 -5.18 -12.94
CA ASP A 180 -23.11 -5.56 -13.57
C ASP A 180 -22.03 -5.86 -12.52
N LYS A 181 -21.41 -7.05 -12.63
CA LYS A 181 -20.46 -7.53 -11.62
C LYS A 181 -19.24 -6.63 -11.52
N PHE A 182 -18.68 -6.17 -12.65
CA PHE A 182 -17.52 -5.29 -12.62
C PHE A 182 -17.83 -3.97 -11.89
N TYR A 183 -19.00 -3.39 -12.16
CA TYR A 183 -19.44 -2.18 -11.45
C TYR A 183 -19.66 -2.44 -9.95
N PHE A 184 -20.33 -3.56 -9.60
CA PHE A 184 -20.58 -3.94 -8.22
C PHE A 184 -19.29 -4.06 -7.40
N TYR A 185 -18.28 -4.81 -7.87
CA TYR A 185 -17.00 -4.92 -7.17
C TYR A 185 -16.21 -3.62 -7.17
N THR A 186 -16.34 -2.76 -8.20
CA THR A 186 -15.75 -1.39 -8.16
C THR A 186 -16.32 -0.58 -7.00
N CYS A 187 -17.63 -0.67 -6.76
CA CYS A 187 -18.28 -0.01 -5.64
C CYS A 187 -17.86 -0.62 -4.28
N ILE A 188 -17.59 -1.93 -4.21
CA ILE A 188 -17.02 -2.55 -3.00
C ILE A 188 -15.61 -2.02 -2.73
N TRP A 189 -14.72 -1.99 -3.73
CA TRP A 189 -13.38 -1.43 -3.58
C TRP A 189 -13.41 0.05 -3.19
N SER A 190 -14.34 0.81 -3.75
CA SER A 190 -14.59 2.21 -3.35
C SER A 190 -15.01 2.30 -1.88
N ALA A 191 -15.92 1.44 -1.42
CA ALA A 191 -16.37 1.40 -0.03
C ALA A 191 -15.20 1.05 0.93
N ILE A 192 -14.38 0.07 0.57
CA ILE A 192 -13.16 -0.33 1.30
C ILE A 192 -12.19 0.86 1.43
N HIS A 193 -11.96 1.60 0.34
CA HIS A 193 -11.08 2.76 0.37
C HIS A 193 -11.63 3.88 1.28
N LEU A 194 -12.93 4.18 1.18
CA LEU A 194 -13.56 5.33 1.84
C LEU A 194 -13.75 5.18 3.35
N VAL A 195 -14.17 4.00 3.86
CA VAL A 195 -14.61 3.86 5.26
C VAL A 195 -14.02 2.62 5.92
N ALA A 196 -13.32 2.84 7.05
CA ALA A 196 -12.63 1.79 7.79
C ALA A 196 -13.55 0.68 8.33
N SER A 197 -14.72 1.03 8.85
CA SER A 197 -15.67 0.04 9.41
C SER A 197 -16.26 -0.91 8.38
N ALA A 198 -16.20 -0.58 7.08
CA ALA A 198 -16.66 -1.45 6.00
C ALA A 198 -15.58 -2.44 5.51
N ARG A 199 -14.30 -2.17 5.79
CA ARG A 199 -13.17 -2.87 5.14
C ARG A 199 -13.15 -4.36 5.40
N HIS A 200 -13.24 -4.77 6.66
CA HIS A 200 -13.10 -6.18 7.02
C HIS A 200 -14.21 -7.04 6.43
N SER A 201 -15.47 -6.68 6.65
CA SER A 201 -16.63 -7.43 6.15
C SER A 201 -16.70 -7.42 4.61
N ALA A 202 -16.34 -6.31 3.97
CA ALA A 202 -16.24 -6.24 2.51
C ALA A 202 -15.14 -7.14 1.94
N LEU A 203 -13.96 -7.18 2.55
CA LEU A 203 -12.87 -8.07 2.12
C LEU A 203 -13.23 -9.54 2.32
N THR A 204 -13.84 -9.89 3.46
CA THR A 204 -14.35 -11.25 3.71
C THR A 204 -15.39 -11.64 2.66
N PHE A 205 -16.29 -10.72 2.30
CA PHE A 205 -17.26 -10.95 1.22
C PHE A 205 -16.58 -11.23 -0.13
N ILE A 206 -15.59 -10.43 -0.54
CA ILE A 206 -14.82 -10.65 -1.77
C ILE A 206 -14.12 -12.03 -1.74
N LEU A 207 -13.46 -12.36 -0.63
CA LEU A 207 -12.75 -13.64 -0.47
C LEU A 207 -13.69 -14.84 -0.52
N ASN A 208 -14.89 -14.73 0.03
CA ASN A 208 -15.91 -15.78 -0.01
C ASN A 208 -16.50 -15.96 -1.42
N HIS A 209 -16.52 -14.90 -2.23
CA HIS A 209 -16.96 -14.94 -3.63
C HIS A 209 -15.88 -15.38 -4.63
N PHE A 210 -14.63 -15.49 -4.19
CA PHE A 210 -13.55 -16.05 -5.01
C PHE A 210 -13.66 -17.58 -5.06
N ASP A 211 -13.85 -18.13 -6.27
CA ASP A 211 -13.85 -19.58 -6.45
C ASP A 211 -12.40 -20.06 -6.61
N LYS A 212 -11.88 -20.66 -5.54
CA LYS A 212 -10.51 -21.19 -5.49
C LYS A 212 -10.20 -22.25 -6.54
N ARG A 213 -11.21 -22.79 -7.23
CA ARG A 213 -11.05 -23.77 -8.31
C ARG A 213 -10.77 -23.10 -9.66
N LYS A 214 -11.01 -21.80 -9.78
CA LYS A 214 -10.81 -21.02 -11.00
C LYS A 214 -9.61 -20.09 -10.86
N THR A 215 -9.04 -19.70 -11.99
CA THR A 215 -7.98 -18.70 -12.00
C THR A 215 -8.56 -17.31 -11.83
N MET A 216 -7.72 -16.34 -11.47
CA MET A 216 -8.13 -14.94 -11.43
C MET A 216 -8.58 -14.42 -12.81
N GLU A 217 -8.03 -14.98 -13.91
CA GLU A 217 -8.40 -14.62 -15.29
C GLU A 217 -9.85 -15.01 -15.62
N ASP A 218 -10.37 -16.08 -15.01
CA ASP A 218 -11.76 -16.51 -15.17
C ASP A 218 -12.74 -15.69 -14.32
N GLN A 219 -12.22 -14.87 -13.40
CA GLN A 219 -12.99 -14.12 -12.40
C GLN A 219 -12.58 -12.65 -12.28
N LEU A 220 -12.12 -12.05 -13.38
CA LEU A 220 -11.61 -10.66 -13.41
C LEU A 220 -12.61 -9.62 -12.89
N TYR A 221 -13.91 -9.91 -12.92
CA TYR A 221 -14.95 -9.04 -12.36
C TYR A 221 -14.71 -8.70 -10.89
N LEU A 222 -13.99 -9.54 -10.12
CA LEU A 222 -13.63 -9.29 -8.73
C LEU A 222 -12.67 -8.11 -8.55
N MET A 223 -11.89 -7.74 -9.57
CA MET A 223 -11.05 -6.53 -9.56
C MET A 223 -11.86 -5.24 -9.75
N GLY A 224 -13.10 -5.38 -10.23
CA GLY A 224 -13.91 -4.26 -10.71
C GLY A 224 -13.43 -3.69 -12.04
N SER A 225 -14.12 -2.65 -12.51
CA SER A 225 -13.81 -1.90 -13.74
C SER A 225 -12.59 -0.99 -13.59
N SER A 226 -12.20 -0.63 -12.36
CA SER A 226 -11.10 0.31 -12.09
C SER A 226 -10.04 -0.35 -11.20
N VAL A 227 -8.95 -0.80 -11.84
CA VAL A 227 -7.78 -1.37 -11.15
C VAL A 227 -7.16 -0.36 -10.19
N GLU A 228 -7.12 0.92 -10.56
CA GLU A 228 -6.59 1.99 -9.70
C GLU A 228 -7.35 2.10 -8.38
N THR A 229 -8.68 1.99 -8.41
CA THR A 229 -9.52 2.02 -7.21
C THR A 229 -9.26 0.81 -6.32
N MET A 230 -9.13 -0.38 -6.90
CA MET A 230 -8.76 -1.59 -6.17
C MET A 230 -7.37 -1.45 -5.53
N VAL A 231 -6.35 -1.03 -6.29
CA VAL A 231 -4.97 -0.87 -5.80
C VAL A 231 -4.92 0.17 -4.67
N SER A 232 -5.65 1.28 -4.81
CA SER A 232 -5.77 2.30 -3.75
C SER A 232 -6.41 1.73 -2.49
N ALA A 233 -7.48 0.95 -2.62
CA ALA A 233 -8.15 0.27 -1.51
C ALA A 233 -7.24 -0.75 -0.82
N VAL A 234 -6.50 -1.57 -1.59
CA VAL A 234 -5.49 -2.52 -1.10
C VAL A 234 -4.43 -1.79 -0.27
N CYS A 235 -3.89 -0.70 -0.80
CA CYS A 235 -2.89 0.11 -0.12
C CYS A 235 -3.44 0.71 1.18
N THR A 236 -4.66 1.23 1.18
CA THR A 236 -5.32 1.75 2.39
C THR A 236 -5.50 0.65 3.45
N CYS A 237 -5.92 -0.55 3.06
CA CYS A 237 -6.08 -1.68 3.98
C CYS A 237 -4.75 -2.13 4.60
N LEU A 238 -3.67 -2.18 3.82
CA LEU A 238 -2.34 -2.49 4.34
C LEU A 238 -1.84 -1.41 5.31
N GLN A 239 -2.29 -0.17 5.19
CA GLN A 239 -1.93 0.93 6.09
C GLN A 239 -2.73 0.96 7.41
N ASP A 240 -3.77 0.14 7.56
CA ASP A 240 -4.63 0.12 8.76
C ASP A 240 -3.92 -0.44 9.98
N ARG A 241 -3.21 0.46 10.68
CA ARG A 241 -2.28 0.09 11.74
C ARG A 241 -2.97 -0.50 12.98
N GLU A 242 -4.24 -0.18 13.22
CA GLU A 242 -4.98 -0.68 14.38
C GLU A 242 -5.81 -1.93 14.06
N GLN A 243 -6.10 -2.19 12.79
CA GLN A 243 -7.01 -3.27 12.37
C GLN A 243 -6.23 -4.45 11.77
N SER A 244 -5.63 -5.27 12.62
CA SER A 244 -4.86 -6.44 12.17
C SER A 244 -5.67 -7.43 11.32
N LEU A 245 -6.98 -7.54 11.57
CA LEU A 245 -7.88 -8.39 10.77
C LEU A 245 -8.01 -7.90 9.33
N VAL A 246 -8.14 -6.60 9.11
CA VAL A 246 -8.17 -6.00 7.76
C VAL A 246 -6.86 -6.29 7.03
N GLN A 247 -5.72 -6.07 7.69
CA GLN A 247 -4.41 -6.36 7.12
C GLN A 247 -4.22 -7.85 6.78
N ARG A 248 -4.75 -8.76 7.61
CA ARG A 248 -4.73 -10.20 7.32
C ARG A 248 -5.59 -10.53 6.10
N SER A 249 -6.85 -10.08 6.07
CA SER A 249 -7.78 -10.32 4.96
C SER A 249 -7.25 -9.78 3.63
N ILE A 250 -6.65 -8.58 3.60
CA ILE A 250 -6.10 -8.04 2.35
C ILE A 250 -4.83 -8.78 1.90
N LEU A 251 -4.00 -9.25 2.84
CA LEU A 251 -2.85 -10.08 2.50
C LEU A 251 -3.27 -11.47 2.02
N ASP A 252 -4.35 -12.04 2.57
CA ASP A 252 -4.96 -13.28 2.08
C ASP A 252 -5.52 -13.08 0.65
N PHE A 253 -6.14 -11.92 0.37
CA PHE A 253 -6.56 -11.56 -0.98
C PHE A 253 -5.37 -11.43 -1.95
N LEU A 254 -4.28 -10.78 -1.55
CA LEU A 254 -3.07 -10.70 -2.38
C LEU A 254 -2.46 -12.07 -2.64
N LEU A 255 -2.41 -12.93 -1.63
CA LEU A 255 -1.86 -14.27 -1.76
C LEU A 255 -2.70 -15.16 -2.69
N ILE A 256 -4.02 -15.13 -2.54
CA ILE A 256 -4.96 -16.03 -3.25
C ILE A 256 -5.30 -15.48 -4.64
N CYS A 257 -5.68 -14.21 -4.73
CA CYS A 257 -6.24 -13.63 -5.96
C CYS A 257 -5.17 -12.97 -6.84
N LEU A 258 -4.11 -12.40 -6.24
CA LEU A 258 -3.08 -11.61 -6.94
C LEU A 258 -1.66 -12.08 -6.59
N PRO A 259 -1.32 -13.37 -6.80
CA PRO A 259 0.03 -13.86 -6.54
C PRO A 259 1.05 -13.14 -7.44
N MET A 260 2.33 -13.10 -7.05
CA MET A 260 3.35 -12.32 -7.76
C MET A 260 3.56 -12.68 -9.25
N HIS A 261 3.19 -13.88 -9.68
CA HIS A 261 3.23 -14.29 -11.09
C HIS A 261 2.00 -13.85 -11.90
N ASN A 262 1.02 -13.22 -11.25
CA ASN A 262 -0.19 -12.68 -11.88
C ASN A 262 0.15 -11.47 -12.77
N LYS A 263 -0.41 -11.44 -13.98
CA LYS A 263 -0.14 -10.40 -15.00
C LYS A 263 -1.23 -9.32 -15.11
N GLN A 264 -2.21 -9.32 -14.22
CA GLN A 264 -3.34 -8.38 -14.23
C GLN A 264 -2.97 -7.00 -13.66
N LEU A 265 -1.88 -6.92 -12.91
CA LEU A 265 -1.37 -5.66 -12.37
C LEU A 265 -0.17 -5.19 -13.18
N THR A 266 -0.08 -3.87 -13.38
CA THR A 266 1.12 -3.27 -13.96
C THR A 266 2.28 -3.32 -12.97
N LYS A 267 3.51 -3.19 -13.47
CA LYS A 267 4.72 -3.09 -12.61
C LYS A 267 4.57 -1.98 -11.57
N ILE A 268 3.96 -0.85 -11.95
CA ILE A 268 3.72 0.30 -11.08
C ILE A 268 2.78 -0.06 -9.92
N ASP A 269 1.67 -0.76 -10.21
CA ASP A 269 0.69 -1.14 -9.20
C ASP A 269 1.28 -2.10 -8.17
N ILE A 270 2.02 -3.11 -8.65
CA ILE A 270 2.75 -4.05 -7.79
C ILE A 270 3.75 -3.29 -6.93
N MET A 271 4.51 -2.37 -7.51
CA MET A 271 5.48 -1.56 -6.77
C MET A 271 4.83 -0.71 -5.67
N LYS A 272 3.65 -0.14 -5.91
CA LYS A 272 2.87 0.59 -4.89
C LYS A 272 2.49 -0.35 -3.74
N ILE A 273 1.91 -1.52 -4.06
CA ILE A 273 1.48 -2.50 -3.06
C ILE A 273 2.66 -3.02 -2.23
N ILE A 274 3.76 -3.42 -2.88
CA ILE A 274 4.99 -3.87 -2.20
C ILE A 274 5.51 -2.79 -1.27
N THR A 275 5.58 -1.54 -1.75
CA THR A 275 6.05 -0.42 -0.93
C THR A 275 5.20 -0.31 0.34
N VAL A 276 3.86 -0.39 0.26
CA VAL A 276 3.03 -0.40 1.48
C VAL A 276 3.26 -1.65 2.33
N ALA A 277 3.37 -2.84 1.72
CA ALA A 277 3.59 -4.10 2.43
C ALA A 277 4.91 -4.10 3.22
N LEU A 278 5.97 -3.48 2.70
CA LEU A 278 7.23 -3.29 3.43
C LEU A 278 7.05 -2.48 4.72
N HIS A 279 6.11 -1.53 4.74
CA HIS A 279 5.79 -0.80 5.95
C HIS A 279 5.10 -1.68 7.00
N VAL A 280 4.34 -2.69 6.57
CA VAL A 280 3.67 -3.65 7.47
C VAL A 280 4.70 -4.51 8.21
N LEU A 281 5.80 -4.89 7.56
CA LEU A 281 6.88 -5.67 8.18
C LEU A 281 7.45 -5.01 9.45
N LEU A 282 7.45 -3.68 9.50
CA LEU A 282 7.92 -2.91 10.66
C LEU A 282 7.10 -3.13 11.94
N LYS A 283 5.89 -3.69 11.84
CA LYS A 283 5.07 -4.05 13.02
C LYS A 283 5.61 -5.26 13.78
N ARG A 284 6.40 -6.12 13.13
CA ARG A 284 6.87 -7.40 13.70
C ARG A 284 5.72 -8.34 14.14
N ASP A 285 4.55 -8.25 13.50
CA ASP A 285 3.45 -9.21 13.70
C ASP A 285 3.76 -10.48 12.88
N MET A 286 3.96 -11.59 13.57
CA MET A 286 4.30 -12.88 12.93
C MET A 286 3.24 -13.38 11.95
N SER A 287 1.96 -13.06 12.18
CA SER A 287 0.86 -13.45 11.30
C SER A 287 0.87 -12.66 9.99
N LEU A 288 1.19 -11.36 10.05
CA LEU A 288 1.31 -10.51 8.86
C LEU A 288 2.59 -10.82 8.09
N ASN A 289 3.71 -10.95 8.80
CA ASN A 289 5.00 -11.27 8.19
C ASN A 289 4.93 -12.61 7.44
N ARG A 290 4.31 -13.65 8.03
CA ARG A 290 4.13 -14.94 7.35
C ARG A 290 3.39 -14.81 6.02
N ARG A 291 2.31 -14.03 5.96
CA ARG A 291 1.53 -13.81 4.72
C ARG A 291 2.31 -13.02 3.67
N ILE A 292 3.05 -11.98 4.07
CA ILE A 292 3.88 -11.21 3.15
C ILE A 292 4.95 -12.10 2.53
N TYR A 293 5.65 -12.90 3.35
CA TYR A 293 6.64 -13.84 2.82
C TYR A 293 5.99 -14.95 1.99
N ALA A 294 4.82 -15.46 2.37
CA ALA A 294 4.10 -16.43 1.56
C ALA A 294 3.73 -15.86 0.18
N TRP A 295 3.34 -14.58 0.12
CA TRP A 295 3.06 -13.90 -1.13
C TRP A 295 4.33 -13.66 -1.97
N PHE A 296 5.44 -13.27 -1.35
CA PHE A 296 6.73 -13.08 -2.02
C PHE A 296 7.36 -14.39 -2.53
N LEU A 297 7.15 -15.49 -1.81
CA LEU A 297 7.78 -16.78 -2.09
C LEU A 297 6.86 -17.78 -2.82
N GLY A 298 5.56 -17.48 -2.91
CA GLY A 298 4.56 -18.36 -3.51
C GLY A 298 4.29 -19.64 -2.71
N THR A 299 4.55 -19.65 -1.40
CA THR A 299 4.59 -20.88 -0.57
C THR A 299 3.24 -21.37 -0.06
N GLU A 300 2.17 -20.61 -0.21
CA GLU A 300 0.82 -21.02 0.20
C GLU A 300 -0.17 -20.87 -0.96
N GLN A 301 -0.12 -21.81 -1.91
CA GLN A 301 -1.34 -22.16 -2.64
C GLN A 301 -2.17 -23.04 -1.69
N LEU A 302 -3.21 -22.48 -1.08
CA LEU A 302 -4.19 -23.27 -0.32
C LEU A 302 -4.68 -24.46 -1.19
N PRO A 303 -4.89 -25.65 -0.60
CA PRO A 303 -4.95 -26.90 -1.35
C PRO A 303 -6.29 -27.09 -2.07
N ILE A 304 -6.28 -27.28 -3.39
CA ILE A 304 -7.31 -28.04 -4.13
C ILE A 304 -6.67 -28.74 -5.35
N ASP A 305 -6.45 -30.05 -5.23
CA ASP A 305 -6.55 -31.13 -6.25
C ASP A 305 -6.46 -30.80 -7.76
N ASN A 306 -5.52 -29.97 -8.21
CA ASN A 306 -5.32 -29.69 -9.65
C ASN A 306 -3.89 -29.97 -10.14
N ARG A 307 -3.31 -31.09 -9.69
CA ARG A 307 -2.07 -31.65 -10.30
C ARG A 307 -2.26 -32.09 -11.77
N ASN A 308 -3.49 -32.10 -12.30
CA ASN A 308 -3.79 -32.70 -13.61
C ASN A 308 -4.20 -31.70 -14.71
N GLN A 309 -4.32 -30.39 -14.45
CA GLN A 309 -4.77 -29.43 -15.49
C GLN A 309 -3.66 -28.56 -16.10
N GLN A 310 -2.44 -28.56 -15.56
CA GLN A 310 -1.32 -27.84 -16.17
C GLN A 310 -0.62 -28.60 -17.32
N GLN A 311 -1.08 -29.80 -17.68
CA GLN A 311 -0.60 -30.50 -18.88
C GLN A 311 -1.16 -29.91 -20.20
N HIS A 312 -2.15 -29.02 -20.16
CA HIS A 312 -2.77 -28.49 -21.38
C HIS A 312 -2.21 -27.15 -21.89
N ILE A 313 -1.33 -26.49 -21.13
CA ILE A 313 -0.66 -25.24 -21.57
C ILE A 313 0.73 -25.54 -22.19
N SER A 314 1.24 -26.77 -22.03
CA SER A 314 2.55 -27.21 -22.55
C SER A 314 2.58 -27.62 -24.03
N GLU A 315 1.47 -27.56 -24.78
CA GLU A 315 1.43 -28.01 -26.19
C GLU A 315 1.57 -26.89 -27.25
N ILE A 316 1.64 -25.61 -26.88
CA ILE A 316 1.70 -24.52 -27.89
C ILE A 316 3.13 -23.99 -28.13
N HIS A 317 4.10 -24.33 -27.29
CA HIS A 317 5.49 -23.88 -27.46
C HIS A 317 6.50 -25.03 -27.40
N SER A 318 6.35 -26.02 -28.29
CA SER A 318 7.39 -27.00 -28.57
C SER A 318 8.29 -26.54 -29.72
N SER A 319 9.31 -25.74 -29.39
CA SER A 319 10.60 -25.77 -30.10
C SER A 319 11.63 -24.93 -29.34
N THR A 320 12.36 -25.58 -28.43
CA THR A 320 13.84 -25.75 -28.46
C THR A 320 14.37 -25.88 -27.02
N THR A 321 15.05 -27.01 -26.78
CA THR A 321 15.92 -27.34 -25.65
C THR A 321 15.26 -27.87 -24.37
N SER A 322 15.46 -29.18 -24.23
CA SER A 322 15.16 -30.08 -23.14
C SER A 322 15.74 -29.63 -21.80
N LEU A 323 14.90 -29.49 -20.78
CA LEU A 323 15.28 -29.66 -19.39
C LEU A 323 14.28 -30.61 -18.75
N THR A 324 14.81 -31.77 -18.35
CA THR A 324 14.17 -32.82 -17.57
C THR A 324 13.45 -32.24 -16.35
N ILE A 325 12.12 -32.32 -16.35
CA ILE A 325 11.26 -31.99 -15.21
C ILE A 325 11.40 -33.12 -14.19
N THR A 326 12.23 -32.91 -13.17
CA THR A 326 12.24 -33.72 -11.96
C THR A 326 11.25 -33.14 -10.95
N ASN A 327 10.44 -34.02 -10.37
CA ASN A 327 9.45 -33.73 -9.32
C ASN A 327 10.11 -33.19 -8.03
N ASP A 328 10.38 -31.89 -7.96
CA ASP A 328 10.70 -31.20 -6.70
C ASP A 328 9.64 -30.14 -6.37
N PRO A 329 9.29 -29.94 -5.09
CA PRO A 329 8.40 -28.86 -4.67
C PRO A 329 9.04 -27.53 -5.12
N PHE A 330 8.27 -26.69 -5.82
CA PHE A 330 8.67 -25.35 -6.28
C PHE A 330 9.71 -24.72 -5.35
N ASN A 331 10.95 -24.61 -5.81
CA ASN A 331 12.01 -23.99 -5.03
C ASN A 331 11.63 -22.53 -4.80
N SER A 332 11.23 -22.19 -3.58
CA SER A 332 10.72 -20.87 -3.20
C SER A 332 11.67 -19.73 -3.58
N SER A 333 12.98 -20.02 -3.55
CA SER A 333 14.04 -19.12 -4.03
C SER A 333 13.93 -18.86 -5.55
N SER A 334 13.66 -19.89 -6.37
CA SER A 334 13.46 -19.72 -7.82
C SER A 334 12.23 -18.88 -8.14
N TYR A 335 11.12 -19.09 -7.42
CA TYR A 335 9.90 -18.28 -7.59
C TYR A 335 10.16 -16.81 -7.27
N PHE A 336 10.83 -16.56 -6.13
CA PHE A 336 11.19 -15.21 -5.71
C PHE A 336 12.04 -14.49 -6.76
N VAL A 337 13.10 -15.13 -7.24
CA VAL A 337 14.01 -14.57 -8.24
C VAL A 337 13.26 -14.24 -9.54
N GLN A 338 12.34 -15.11 -9.96
CA GLN A 338 11.62 -14.94 -11.21
C GLN A 338 10.52 -13.86 -11.16
N TYR A 339 9.76 -13.77 -10.07
CA TYR A 339 8.53 -12.95 -10.04
C TYR A 339 8.56 -11.77 -9.07
N THR A 340 9.38 -11.83 -8.02
CA THR A 340 9.32 -10.86 -6.92
C THR A 340 10.56 -9.99 -6.80
N LYS A 341 11.76 -10.56 -7.01
CA LYS A 341 13.05 -9.90 -6.78
C LYS A 341 13.12 -8.51 -7.39
N GLU A 342 12.87 -8.40 -8.69
CA GLU A 342 12.99 -7.12 -9.41
C GLU A 342 11.99 -6.08 -8.88
N ASN A 343 10.72 -6.46 -8.69
CA ASN A 343 9.70 -5.53 -8.18
C ASN A 343 10.02 -5.07 -6.75
N LEU A 344 10.54 -5.97 -5.91
CA LEU A 344 10.95 -5.66 -4.55
C LEU A 344 12.14 -4.68 -4.52
N ILE A 345 13.17 -4.93 -5.33
CA ILE A 345 14.33 -4.04 -5.46
C ILE A 345 13.86 -2.64 -5.90
N GLN A 346 13.05 -2.56 -6.95
CA GLN A 346 12.54 -1.28 -7.45
C GLN A 346 11.68 -0.54 -6.42
N SER A 347 10.84 -1.24 -5.65
CA SER A 347 10.07 -0.63 -4.56
C SER A 347 10.96 -0.05 -3.46
N ILE A 348 12.03 -0.75 -3.08
CA ILE A 348 12.99 -0.27 -2.08
C ILE A 348 13.76 0.94 -2.60
N LEU A 349 14.28 0.87 -3.82
CA LEU A 349 15.03 1.96 -4.45
C LEU A 349 14.17 3.22 -4.64
N HIS A 350 12.92 3.07 -5.08
CA HIS A 350 11.98 4.18 -5.20
C HIS A 350 11.66 4.81 -3.82
N ALA A 351 11.52 4.00 -2.77
CA ALA A 351 11.32 4.51 -1.42
C ALA A 351 12.56 5.28 -0.91
N LEU A 352 13.76 4.84 -1.25
CA LEU A 352 15.02 5.52 -0.95
C LEU A 352 15.17 6.85 -1.70
N GLU A 353 14.88 6.86 -3.01
CA GLU A 353 14.95 8.06 -3.85
C GLU A 353 14.00 9.17 -3.34
N ARG A 354 12.81 8.80 -2.87
CA ARG A 354 11.86 9.74 -2.25
C ARG A 354 12.41 10.38 -0.97
N ILE A 355 13.20 9.66 -0.18
CA ILE A 355 13.88 10.25 0.99
C ILE A 355 14.98 11.22 0.55
N SER A 356 15.68 10.89 -0.54
CA SER A 356 16.67 11.78 -1.16
C SER A 356 16.03 13.11 -1.60
N SER A 357 14.97 13.05 -2.42
CA SER A 357 14.33 14.24 -3.01
C SER A 357 13.58 15.13 -2.01
N ASN A 358 12.96 14.55 -0.97
CA ASN A 358 12.28 15.33 0.08
C ASN A 358 13.21 16.24 0.89
N THR A 359 14.52 15.96 0.89
CA THR A 359 15.49 16.82 1.59
C THR A 359 15.93 18.03 0.74
N LEU A 360 16.02 17.87 -0.59
CA LEU A 360 16.38 18.98 -1.50
C LEU A 360 15.28 20.03 -1.62
N SER A 361 13.99 19.67 -1.46
CA SER A 361 12.87 20.62 -1.57
C SER A 361 12.75 21.59 -0.38
N THR A 362 13.50 21.38 0.71
CA THR A 362 13.59 22.35 1.82
C THR A 362 14.64 23.45 1.61
N THR A 363 15.45 23.36 0.56
CA THR A 363 16.44 24.38 0.19
C THR A 363 16.45 24.61 -1.33
N GLY A 364 15.57 25.50 -1.79
CA GLY A 364 15.68 26.08 -3.14
C GLY A 364 14.62 25.58 -4.13
N LYS A 365 13.71 26.48 -4.50
CA LYS A 365 12.88 26.35 -5.70
C LYS A 365 13.80 26.32 -6.92
N SER A 366 13.91 25.17 -7.58
CA SER A 366 14.22 25.14 -9.01
C SER A 366 13.30 24.12 -9.69
N LYS A 367 12.55 24.61 -10.68
CA LYS A 367 11.67 23.81 -11.55
C LYS A 367 12.56 22.92 -12.42
N PRO A 368 12.29 21.61 -12.57
CA PRO A 368 12.90 20.84 -13.64
C PRO A 368 12.25 21.25 -14.97
N THR A 369 13.09 21.62 -15.93
CA THR A 369 12.74 21.75 -17.34
C THR A 369 12.78 20.37 -18.00
N THR A 370 11.82 20.15 -18.90
CA THR A 370 11.51 18.97 -19.75
C THR A 370 10.83 17.77 -19.05
N PRO A 371 9.64 17.34 -19.51
CA PRO A 371 8.95 16.18 -18.98
C PRO A 371 9.45 14.92 -19.69
N ASP A 372 10.39 14.21 -19.06
CA ASP A 372 10.60 12.80 -19.40
C ASP A 372 9.38 12.00 -18.92
N GLU A 373 8.86 11.10 -19.76
CA GLU A 373 7.69 10.26 -19.45
C GLU A 373 7.89 9.46 -18.15
N ASN A 374 9.14 9.11 -17.80
CA ASN A 374 9.50 8.48 -16.54
C ASN A 374 9.30 9.40 -15.32
N ILE A 375 9.56 10.71 -15.45
CA ILE A 375 9.38 11.68 -14.35
C ILE A 375 7.89 11.97 -14.13
N ALA A 376 7.08 12.00 -15.20
CA ALA A 376 5.63 12.12 -15.09
C ALA A 376 4.99 10.89 -14.41
N LEU A 377 5.48 9.69 -14.74
CA LEU A 377 5.11 8.44 -14.08
C LEU A 377 5.45 8.47 -12.58
N VAL A 378 6.68 8.87 -12.25
CA VAL A 378 7.18 9.02 -10.86
C VAL A 378 6.37 10.06 -10.08
N THR A 379 5.96 11.16 -10.71
CA THR A 379 5.17 12.23 -10.08
C THR A 379 3.73 11.76 -9.79
N SER A 380 3.11 10.98 -10.69
CA SER A 380 1.76 10.42 -10.47
C SER A 380 1.72 9.36 -9.35
N ILE A 381 2.80 8.59 -9.19
CA ILE A 381 2.97 7.66 -8.06
C ILE A 381 3.20 8.44 -6.76
N ALA A 382 3.93 9.56 -6.83
CA ALA A 382 4.35 10.37 -5.68
C ALA A 382 3.20 11.06 -4.92
N GLU A 383 2.11 11.44 -5.59
CA GLU A 383 0.94 12.07 -4.96
C GLU A 383 0.02 11.04 -4.24
N SER A 384 0.13 9.75 -4.60
CA SER A 384 -0.80 8.70 -4.15
C SER A 384 -0.40 7.91 -2.90
N MET A 385 0.83 8.08 -2.37
CA MET A 385 1.30 7.30 -1.20
C MET A 385 1.53 8.15 0.06
N PRO A 386 0.61 8.13 1.05
CA PRO A 386 0.68 8.93 2.28
C PRO A 386 1.64 8.36 3.35
N LEU A 387 2.73 7.71 2.95
CA LEU A 387 3.70 7.14 3.90
C LEU A 387 4.82 8.12 4.23
N ALA A 388 4.96 8.45 5.51
CA ALA A 388 6.14 9.08 6.08
C ALA A 388 7.26 8.04 6.25
N TRP A 389 7.88 7.65 5.12
CA TRP A 389 9.12 6.88 5.11
C TRP A 389 10.26 7.70 5.74
N THR A 390 11.03 7.07 6.62
CA THR A 390 12.26 7.62 7.18
C THR A 390 13.40 6.67 6.91
N LEU A 391 14.63 7.17 6.87
CA LEU A 391 15.80 6.36 6.57
C LEU A 391 15.95 5.21 7.59
N ILE A 392 15.69 5.50 8.87
CA ILE A 392 15.64 4.51 9.96
C ILE A 392 14.64 3.38 9.65
N LYS A 393 13.43 3.71 9.17
CA LYS A 393 12.43 2.70 8.82
C LYS A 393 12.89 1.84 7.65
N LEU A 394 13.49 2.42 6.62
CA LEU A 394 14.02 1.65 5.48
C LEU A 394 15.17 0.74 5.88
N ILE A 395 16.08 1.21 6.76
CA ILE A 395 17.17 0.34 7.27
C ILE A 395 16.57 -0.82 8.07
N ARG A 396 15.57 -0.56 8.92
CA ARG A 396 14.85 -1.62 9.66
C ARG A 396 14.13 -2.61 8.74
N VAL A 397 13.55 -2.15 7.62
CA VAL A 397 12.99 -3.05 6.61
C VAL A 397 14.09 -3.95 6.04
N LEU A 398 15.25 -3.39 5.67
CA LEU A 398 16.35 -4.17 5.12
C LEU A 398 16.84 -5.22 6.12
N ILE A 399 16.99 -4.87 7.40
CA ILE A 399 17.31 -5.83 8.49
C ILE A 399 16.33 -7.01 8.47
N ILE A 400 15.03 -6.72 8.45
CA ILE A 400 13.96 -7.75 8.46
C ILE A 400 14.00 -8.63 7.20
N LEU A 401 14.36 -8.07 6.05
CA LEU A 401 14.44 -8.82 4.79
C LEU A 401 15.71 -9.68 4.72
N VAL A 402 16.84 -9.17 5.21
CA VAL A 402 18.14 -9.88 5.23
C VAL A 402 18.07 -11.13 6.11
N ASP A 403 17.33 -11.07 7.22
CA ASP A 403 17.08 -12.22 8.10
C ASP A 403 16.32 -13.38 7.41
N LYS A 404 15.79 -13.19 6.19
CA LYS A 404 15.14 -14.25 5.42
C LYS A 404 16.06 -14.85 4.35
N PRO A 405 16.42 -16.15 4.44
CA PRO A 405 17.42 -16.75 3.57
C PRO A 405 17.02 -16.76 2.09
N ASP A 406 15.73 -16.88 1.78
CA ASP A 406 15.23 -16.89 0.40
C ASP A 406 15.12 -15.49 -0.21
N VAL A 407 15.17 -14.42 0.61
CA VAL A 407 14.93 -13.03 0.18
C VAL A 407 16.19 -12.18 0.30
N GLY A 408 16.81 -12.16 1.49
CA GLY A 408 17.93 -11.31 1.86
C GLY A 408 19.10 -11.34 0.88
N PRO A 409 19.76 -12.50 0.70
CA PRO A 409 20.89 -12.65 -0.21
C PRO A 409 20.58 -12.23 -1.65
N ASN A 410 19.34 -12.43 -2.10
CA ASN A 410 18.92 -12.16 -3.47
C ASN A 410 18.75 -10.67 -3.78
N ILE A 411 18.57 -9.82 -2.77
CA ILE A 411 18.33 -8.37 -2.95
C ILE A 411 19.45 -7.50 -2.37
N LEU A 412 20.24 -8.01 -1.43
CA LEU A 412 21.14 -7.22 -0.59
C LEU A 412 22.16 -6.43 -1.44
N GLU A 413 22.91 -7.10 -2.30
CA GLU A 413 23.93 -6.44 -3.15
C GLU A 413 23.33 -5.37 -4.08
N SER A 414 22.08 -5.54 -4.50
CA SER A 414 21.39 -4.62 -5.41
C SER A 414 20.89 -3.34 -4.74
N VAL A 415 20.72 -3.32 -3.42
CA VAL A 415 20.18 -2.16 -2.69
C VAL A 415 21.18 -1.55 -1.71
N LEU A 416 22.16 -2.33 -1.22
CA LEU A 416 23.07 -1.92 -0.15
C LEU A 416 23.82 -0.64 -0.49
N MET A 417 24.33 -0.50 -1.73
CA MET A 417 25.06 0.69 -2.14
C MET A 417 24.20 1.95 -2.05
N SER A 418 22.93 1.88 -2.46
CA SER A 418 21.98 3.01 -2.36
C SER A 418 21.72 3.41 -0.92
N TYR A 419 21.57 2.45 0.00
CA TYR A 419 21.43 2.71 1.43
C TYR A 419 22.65 3.44 1.98
N LEU A 420 23.85 2.91 1.72
CA LEU A 420 25.11 3.48 2.21
C LEU A 420 25.35 4.88 1.64
N LEU A 421 25.06 5.09 0.36
CA LEU A 421 25.21 6.37 -0.32
C LEU A 421 24.31 7.44 0.30
N ILE A 422 23.03 7.13 0.53
CA ILE A 422 22.08 8.07 1.14
C ILE A 422 22.48 8.39 2.59
N VAL A 423 22.88 7.39 3.38
CA VAL A 423 23.37 7.65 4.74
C VAL A 423 24.62 8.54 4.69
N TYR A 424 25.55 8.26 3.79
CA TYR A 424 26.75 9.07 3.64
C TYR A 424 26.41 10.54 3.28
N GLN A 425 25.59 10.75 2.26
CA GLN A 425 25.25 12.08 1.74
C GLN A 425 24.38 12.89 2.71
N GLN A 426 23.37 12.28 3.35
CA GLN A 426 22.41 13.01 4.17
C GLN A 426 22.79 13.09 5.65
N ILE A 427 23.56 12.13 6.16
CA ILE A 427 23.80 11.97 7.60
C ILE A 427 25.27 12.23 7.95
N TYR A 428 26.22 11.66 7.20
CA TYR A 428 27.64 11.69 7.56
C TYR A 428 28.38 12.92 6.99
N LEU A 429 28.22 13.23 5.71
CA LEU A 429 28.90 14.34 5.05
C LEU A 429 28.55 15.72 5.64
N PRO A 430 27.26 16.07 5.90
CA PRO A 430 26.91 17.37 6.47
C PRO A 430 27.48 17.56 7.87
N ALA A 431 27.59 16.48 8.65
CA ALA A 431 28.15 16.53 10.00
C ALA A 431 29.65 16.86 10.04
N LYS A 432 30.39 16.58 8.96
CA LYS A 432 31.79 17.00 8.82
C LYS A 432 31.93 18.46 8.38
N GLN A 433 30.90 19.03 7.76
CA GLN A 433 30.94 20.36 7.17
C GLN A 433 30.32 21.45 8.09
N LEU A 434 29.33 21.11 8.92
CA LEU A 434 28.71 22.06 9.85
C LEU A 434 29.36 22.05 11.25
N THR A 435 29.78 23.23 11.71
CA THR A 435 30.34 23.47 13.05
C THR A 435 29.29 23.58 14.17
N SER A 436 28.00 23.66 13.85
CA SER A 436 26.89 23.63 14.83
C SER A 436 25.70 22.83 14.30
N ILE A 437 25.31 21.77 15.03
CA ILE A 437 24.16 20.91 14.72
C ILE A 437 23.16 21.05 15.88
N ASN A 438 21.87 21.18 15.57
CA ASN A 438 20.84 21.25 16.60
C ASN A 438 20.65 19.88 17.28
N VAL A 439 20.30 19.85 18.58
CA VAL A 439 20.17 18.62 19.39
C VAL A 439 19.24 17.58 18.75
N GLN A 440 18.16 18.02 18.11
CA GLN A 440 17.22 17.12 17.41
C GLN A 440 17.84 16.46 16.17
N GLN A 441 18.64 17.19 15.41
CA GLN A 441 19.36 16.66 14.24
C GLN A 441 20.45 15.69 14.68
N GLU A 442 21.13 15.98 15.79
CA GLU A 442 22.14 15.08 16.34
C GLU A 442 21.53 13.79 16.89
N ASN A 443 20.37 13.86 17.55
CA ASN A 443 19.63 12.68 17.98
C ASN A 443 19.19 11.81 16.79
N HIS A 444 18.65 12.43 15.73
CA HIS A 444 18.25 11.72 14.53
C HIS A 444 19.44 11.07 13.81
N ARG A 445 20.57 11.78 13.73
CA ARG A 445 21.84 11.26 13.21
C ARG A 445 22.29 10.05 14.02
N SER A 446 22.39 10.19 15.33
CA SER A 446 22.82 9.12 16.25
C SER A 446 21.93 7.88 16.13
N GLU A 447 20.61 8.06 16.10
CA GLU A 447 19.66 6.94 15.93
C GLU A 447 19.82 6.25 14.56
N THR A 448 20.04 7.03 13.49
CA THR A 448 20.26 6.48 12.15
C THR A 448 21.56 5.68 12.08
N LEU A 449 22.67 6.22 12.60
CA LEU A 449 23.96 5.52 12.61
C LEU A 449 23.93 4.26 13.48
N LYS A 450 23.26 4.30 14.64
CA LYS A 450 23.01 3.10 15.46
C LYS A 450 22.19 2.06 14.70
N THR A 451 21.18 2.49 13.95
CA THR A 451 20.36 1.58 13.14
C THR A 451 21.15 1.01 11.97
N LEU A 452 22.04 1.78 11.35
CA LEU A 452 22.98 1.28 10.36
C LEU A 452 23.94 0.25 10.96
N ASN A 453 24.50 0.50 12.15
CA ASN A 453 25.37 -0.49 12.80
C ASN A 453 24.61 -1.79 13.09
N MET A 454 23.34 -1.71 13.56
CA MET A 454 22.50 -2.89 13.72
C MET A 454 22.29 -3.67 12.41
N LEU A 455 22.24 -3.00 11.26
CA LEU A 455 22.21 -3.68 9.96
C LEU A 455 23.55 -4.36 9.67
N LEU A 456 24.67 -3.68 9.89
CA LEU A 456 26.01 -4.26 9.68
C LEU A 456 26.23 -5.51 10.55
N ASP A 457 25.72 -5.49 11.79
CA ASP A 457 25.80 -6.63 12.71
C ASP A 457 24.97 -7.85 12.24
N THR A 458 24.06 -7.68 11.26
CA THR A 458 23.34 -8.82 10.64
C THR A 458 24.14 -9.53 9.55
N PHE A 459 25.23 -8.93 9.07
CA PHE A 459 26.05 -9.49 8.00
C PHE A 459 27.14 -10.40 8.57
N GLU A 460 27.67 -11.28 7.72
CA GLU A 460 28.91 -11.97 8.04
C GLU A 460 30.07 -10.97 8.10
N PRO A 461 31.04 -11.12 9.02
CA PRO A 461 32.07 -10.10 9.30
C PRO A 461 32.89 -9.65 8.08
N TYR A 462 33.03 -10.50 7.06
CA TYR A 462 33.79 -10.20 5.85
C TYR A 462 32.96 -9.48 4.78
N PHE A 463 31.64 -9.67 4.77
CA PHE A 463 30.77 -9.36 3.63
C PHE A 463 30.85 -7.89 3.21
N ILE A 464 30.74 -6.96 4.16
CA ILE A 464 30.75 -5.52 3.86
C ILE A 464 32.09 -5.06 3.27
N TRP A 465 33.21 -5.60 3.75
CA TRP A 465 34.54 -5.21 3.30
C TRP A 465 34.86 -5.79 1.93
N GLU A 466 34.44 -7.03 1.68
CA GLU A 466 34.52 -7.64 0.35
C GLU A 466 33.62 -6.90 -0.65
N PHE A 467 32.39 -6.55 -0.26
CA PHE A 467 31.45 -5.78 -1.09
C PHE A 467 32.03 -4.42 -1.51
N LEU A 468 32.63 -3.67 -0.57
CA LEU A 468 33.27 -2.37 -0.86
C LEU A 468 34.52 -2.53 -1.73
N THR A 469 35.29 -3.60 -1.53
CA THR A 469 36.46 -3.92 -2.36
C THR A 469 36.04 -4.21 -3.79
N LYS A 470 35.03 -5.07 -3.99
CA LYS A 470 34.43 -5.33 -5.32
C LYS A 470 33.88 -4.05 -5.95
N SER A 471 33.18 -3.22 -5.17
CA SER A 471 32.65 -1.95 -5.64
C SER A 471 33.75 -1.00 -6.11
N PHE A 472 34.89 -0.94 -5.41
CA PHE A 472 36.06 -0.16 -5.80
C PHE A 472 36.62 -0.65 -7.14
N ASP A 473 36.78 -1.96 -7.30
CA ASP A 473 37.24 -2.57 -8.54
C ASP A 473 36.31 -2.24 -9.71
N ILE A 474 34.98 -2.37 -9.52
CA ILE A 474 33.97 -2.06 -10.56
C ILE A 474 34.06 -0.60 -11.01
N ILE A 475 34.17 0.35 -10.08
CA ILE A 475 34.24 1.78 -10.38
C ILE A 475 35.49 2.12 -11.21
N ILE A 476 36.64 1.54 -10.87
CA ILE A 476 37.92 1.86 -11.54
C ILE A 476 38.09 1.13 -12.87
N THR A 477 37.64 -0.13 -12.92
CA THR A 477 37.74 -0.94 -14.14
C THR A 477 36.64 -0.62 -15.15
N GLU A 478 35.65 0.20 -14.78
CA GLU A 478 34.52 0.61 -15.61
C GLU A 478 33.77 -0.59 -16.22
N GLN A 479 33.57 -1.64 -15.41
CA GLN A 479 32.83 -2.83 -15.85
C GLN A 479 31.37 -2.49 -16.11
N GLN A 480 31.03 -2.25 -17.38
CA GLN A 480 29.70 -1.79 -17.80
C GLN A 480 28.57 -2.75 -17.37
N ASP A 481 28.85 -4.06 -17.30
CA ASP A 481 27.88 -5.09 -16.91
C ASP A 481 27.51 -5.07 -15.41
N GLN A 482 28.26 -4.35 -14.55
CA GLN A 482 28.06 -4.33 -13.09
C GLN A 482 27.75 -2.91 -12.53
N ILE A 483 27.54 -1.91 -13.39
CA ILE A 483 27.24 -0.52 -12.98
C ILE A 483 25.98 -0.42 -12.10
N ILE A 484 25.02 -1.34 -12.25
CA ILE A 484 23.79 -1.37 -11.44
C ILE A 484 24.12 -1.55 -9.95
N ILE A 485 25.19 -2.28 -9.61
CA ILE A 485 25.60 -2.53 -8.22
C ILE A 485 26.14 -1.25 -7.57
N THR A 486 26.89 -0.46 -8.33
CA THR A 486 27.51 0.78 -7.83
C THR A 486 26.58 1.98 -7.92
N VAL A 487 25.45 1.89 -8.64
CA VAL A 487 24.43 2.95 -8.73
C VAL A 487 25.03 4.29 -9.20
N GLY A 488 26.05 4.24 -10.05
CA GLY A 488 26.78 5.44 -10.51
C GLY A 488 27.57 6.16 -9.41
N THR A 489 27.86 5.50 -8.28
CA THR A 489 28.68 6.03 -7.18
C THR A 489 30.07 6.41 -7.69
N THR A 490 30.52 7.62 -7.36
CA THR A 490 31.87 8.08 -7.72
C THR A 490 32.91 7.54 -6.74
N ILE A 491 34.19 7.55 -7.15
CA ILE A 491 35.27 7.11 -6.25
C ILE A 491 35.34 7.95 -4.97
N GLU A 492 35.02 9.24 -5.05
CA GLU A 492 34.99 10.14 -3.90
C GLU A 492 33.90 9.75 -2.90
N GLN A 493 32.72 9.40 -3.42
CA GLN A 493 31.61 8.93 -2.60
C GLN A 493 31.93 7.57 -1.97
N LEU A 494 32.51 6.64 -2.72
CA LEU A 494 32.91 5.33 -2.19
C LEU A 494 33.97 5.46 -1.09
N CYS A 495 35.03 6.25 -1.30
CA CYS A 495 36.03 6.56 -0.28
C CYS A 495 35.41 7.21 0.96
N GLY A 496 34.44 8.11 0.77
CA GLY A 496 33.66 8.69 1.86
C GLY A 496 32.85 7.65 2.66
N ILE A 497 32.23 6.69 1.98
CA ILE A 497 31.48 5.58 2.59
C ILE A 497 32.40 4.64 3.35
N ILE A 498 33.55 4.26 2.80
CA ILE A 498 34.56 3.45 3.50
C ILE A 498 35.00 4.17 4.78
N ASN A 499 35.30 5.47 4.69
CA ASN A 499 35.67 6.28 5.85
C ASN A 499 34.58 6.34 6.92
N MET A 500 33.32 6.49 6.50
CA MET A 500 32.15 6.48 7.37
C MET A 500 32.00 5.14 8.10
N LEU A 501 32.11 4.02 7.37
CA LEU A 501 31.97 2.68 7.95
C LEU A 501 33.12 2.36 8.91
N LEU A 502 34.35 2.79 8.63
CA LEU A 502 35.48 2.65 9.57
C LEU A 502 35.31 3.44 10.88
N ASP A 503 34.46 4.48 10.90
CA ASP A 503 34.14 5.25 12.11
C ASP A 503 32.97 4.65 12.90
N ILE A 504 31.99 4.06 12.20
CA ILE A 504 30.73 3.60 12.80
C ILE A 504 30.78 2.12 13.18
N ALA A 505 31.35 1.28 12.31
CA ALA A 505 31.36 -0.15 12.51
C ALA A 505 32.04 -0.45 13.85
N SER A 506 31.41 -1.32 14.64
CA SER A 506 31.97 -1.79 15.91
C SER A 506 33.13 -2.75 15.62
N LEU A 507 34.25 -2.23 15.12
CA LEU A 507 35.44 -2.98 14.74
C LEU A 507 36.06 -3.76 15.92
N ASP A 508 35.67 -3.44 17.14
CA ASP A 508 36.12 -4.08 18.37
C ASP A 508 35.32 -5.35 18.73
N SER A 509 34.19 -5.62 18.06
CA SER A 509 33.34 -6.78 18.34
C SER A 509 33.83 -8.08 17.69
N SER A 510 34.58 -8.00 16.60
CA SER A 510 35.16 -9.14 15.88
C SER A 510 36.64 -8.91 15.61
N THR A 511 37.49 -9.72 16.23
CA THR A 511 38.95 -9.68 16.03
C THR A 511 39.34 -9.98 14.58
N ASP A 512 38.50 -10.72 13.85
CA ASP A 512 38.76 -11.19 12.49
C ASP A 512 38.72 -10.04 11.48
N ILE A 513 37.89 -9.01 11.75
CA ILE A 513 37.83 -7.81 10.91
C ILE A 513 39.18 -7.08 10.89
N GLN A 514 39.79 -6.87 12.06
CA GLN A 514 41.05 -6.13 12.20
C GLN A 514 42.28 -6.95 11.77
N SER A 515 42.18 -8.28 11.81
CA SER A 515 43.29 -9.21 11.63
C SER A 515 43.35 -9.90 10.27
N GLU A 516 42.21 -10.03 9.57
CA GLU A 516 42.08 -10.75 8.30
C GLU A 516 41.46 -9.88 7.21
N HIS A 517 40.24 -9.37 7.41
CA HIS A 517 39.47 -8.71 6.33
C HIS A 517 39.96 -7.30 5.97
N LEU A 518 40.28 -6.45 6.95
CA LEU A 518 40.84 -5.12 6.67
C LEU A 518 42.23 -5.19 6.01
N PRO A 519 43.16 -6.07 6.43
CA PRO A 519 44.40 -6.31 5.69
C PRO A 519 44.21 -6.76 4.25
N GLU A 520 43.26 -7.66 4.00
CA GLU A 520 42.94 -8.15 2.66
C GLU A 520 42.40 -7.02 1.77
N MET A 521 41.41 -6.26 2.27
CA MET A 521 40.91 -5.06 1.60
C MET A 521 42.04 -4.07 1.31
N LEU A 522 42.90 -3.77 2.29
CA LEU A 522 44.04 -2.87 2.11
C LEU A 522 44.95 -3.32 0.95
N TYR A 523 45.30 -4.61 0.93
CA TYR A 523 46.14 -5.18 -0.13
C TYR A 523 45.46 -5.08 -1.50
N HIS A 524 44.17 -5.43 -1.60
CA HIS A 524 43.41 -5.35 -2.83
C HIS A 524 43.29 -3.93 -3.36
N LEU A 525 42.94 -2.96 -2.51
CA LEU A 525 42.84 -1.55 -2.90
C LEU A 525 44.19 -1.01 -3.41
N ILE A 526 45.31 -1.29 -2.72
CA ILE A 526 46.65 -0.88 -3.17
C ILE A 526 46.97 -1.50 -4.54
N LYS A 527 46.67 -2.78 -4.72
CA LYS A 527 46.92 -3.50 -5.97
C LYS A 527 46.10 -2.90 -7.12
N THR A 528 44.81 -2.67 -6.92
CA THR A 528 43.91 -2.10 -7.93
C THR A 528 44.31 -0.66 -8.26
N MET A 529 44.64 0.16 -7.25
CA MET A 529 45.16 1.51 -7.45
C MET A 529 46.46 1.51 -8.26
N ASN A 530 47.43 0.68 -7.91
CA ASN A 530 48.72 0.63 -8.59
C ASN A 530 48.57 0.21 -10.06
N ASN A 531 47.73 -0.78 -10.33
CA ASN A 531 47.48 -1.25 -11.70
C ASN A 531 46.75 -0.21 -12.57
N ASN A 532 45.98 0.69 -11.96
CA ASN A 532 45.12 1.64 -12.66
C ASN A 532 45.45 3.10 -12.35
N ILE A 533 46.67 3.40 -11.85
CA ILE A 533 47.02 4.72 -11.32
C ILE A 533 46.82 5.86 -12.33
N HIS A 534 46.93 5.54 -13.63
CA HIS A 534 46.72 6.47 -14.74
C HIS A 534 45.27 6.95 -14.90
N LYS A 535 44.29 6.27 -14.28
CA LYS A 535 42.87 6.64 -14.34
C LYS A 535 42.45 7.65 -13.26
N PHE A 536 43.30 7.90 -12.28
CA PHE A 536 42.97 8.76 -11.14
C PHE A 536 43.44 10.19 -11.34
N THR A 537 42.67 11.15 -10.83
CA THR A 537 43.14 12.52 -10.63
C THR A 537 44.01 12.62 -9.36
N ALA A 538 44.82 13.68 -9.24
CA ALA A 538 45.66 13.90 -8.05
C ALA A 538 44.83 13.95 -6.75
N ASP A 539 43.65 14.56 -6.79
CA ASP A 539 42.74 14.64 -5.65
C ASP A 539 42.19 13.25 -5.28
N GLN A 540 41.85 12.43 -6.27
CA GLN A 540 41.37 11.06 -6.04
C GLN A 540 42.47 10.15 -5.47
N ILE A 541 43.72 10.29 -5.93
CA ILE A 541 44.87 9.57 -5.35
C ILE A 541 45.02 9.94 -3.88
N THR A 542 44.99 11.24 -3.56
CA THR A 542 45.12 11.74 -2.19
C THR A 542 44.02 11.15 -1.30
N LEU A 543 42.77 11.21 -1.75
CA LEU A 543 41.63 10.67 -1.01
C LEU A 543 41.74 9.15 -0.78
N CYS A 544 42.16 8.39 -1.79
CA CYS A 544 42.33 6.95 -1.66
C CYS A 544 43.48 6.63 -0.68
N VAL A 545 44.59 7.36 -0.74
CA VAL A 545 45.71 7.19 0.21
C VAL A 545 45.27 7.50 1.64
N GLU A 546 44.44 8.52 1.87
CA GLU A 546 43.88 8.81 3.19
C GLU A 546 43.04 7.64 3.73
N VAL A 547 42.20 7.04 2.88
CA VAL A 547 41.42 5.84 3.23
C VAL A 547 42.35 4.67 3.57
N LEU A 548 43.36 4.40 2.73
CA LEU A 548 44.34 3.32 2.97
C LEU A 548 45.07 3.51 4.30
N LEU A 549 45.49 4.74 4.62
CA LEU A 549 46.13 5.07 5.91
C LEU A 549 45.17 4.86 7.08
N LYS A 550 43.88 5.17 6.92
CA LYS A 550 42.88 4.95 7.96
C LYS A 550 42.62 3.46 8.18
N ILE A 551 42.53 2.67 7.11
CA ILE A 551 42.43 1.20 7.19
C ILE A 551 43.65 0.66 7.94
N LEU A 552 44.86 1.08 7.53
CA LEU A 552 46.11 0.64 8.16
C LEU A 552 46.14 0.94 9.67
N LYS A 553 45.63 2.09 10.12
CA LYS A 553 45.52 2.45 11.54
C LYS A 553 44.57 1.53 12.34
N LYS A 554 43.66 0.84 11.67
CA LYS A 554 42.67 -0.07 12.27
C LYS A 554 43.08 -1.54 12.19
N VAL A 555 44.14 -1.87 11.46
CA VAL A 555 44.69 -3.23 11.35
C VAL A 555 45.50 -3.57 12.60
N VAL A 556 45.26 -4.76 13.17
CA VAL A 556 46.03 -5.29 14.30
C VAL A 556 46.93 -6.44 13.81
N PRO A 557 48.24 -6.44 14.13
CA PRO A 557 49.12 -7.54 13.76
C PRO A 557 48.74 -8.84 14.49
N THR A 558 48.60 -9.94 13.74
CA THR A 558 48.27 -11.26 14.29
C THR A 558 49.50 -11.93 14.92
N ASN A 559 49.38 -12.32 16.20
CA ASN A 559 50.41 -13.08 16.92
C ASN A 559 50.40 -14.60 16.62
N THR A 560 49.58 -15.07 15.69
CA THR A 560 49.52 -16.48 15.31
C THR A 560 50.56 -16.79 14.24
N THR A 561 51.62 -17.47 14.69
CA THR A 561 52.77 -17.97 13.91
C THR A 561 52.43 -18.89 12.73
N HIS A 562 51.16 -19.13 12.42
CA HIS A 562 50.71 -20.00 11.33
C HIS A 562 50.14 -19.28 10.09
N ARG A 563 50.09 -17.94 10.05
CA ARG A 563 49.71 -17.16 8.85
C ARG A 563 50.70 -16.05 8.48
N LEU A 564 51.94 -16.14 8.99
CA LEU A 564 53.02 -15.18 8.68
C LEU A 564 53.57 -15.25 7.25
N SER A 565 53.14 -16.20 6.41
CA SER A 565 53.62 -16.29 5.02
C SER A 565 53.05 -15.19 4.10
N ILE A 566 51.89 -14.60 4.44
CA ILE A 566 51.29 -13.52 3.65
C ILE A 566 51.90 -12.17 4.06
N PHE A 567 52.05 -11.89 5.35
CA PHE A 567 52.58 -10.61 5.84
C PHE A 567 54.10 -10.43 5.65
N HIS A 568 54.90 -11.51 5.63
CA HIS A 568 56.36 -11.36 5.47
C HIS A 568 56.80 -11.09 4.02
N ARG A 569 55.96 -11.41 3.02
CA ARG A 569 56.19 -11.03 1.60
C ARG A 569 55.56 -9.69 1.23
N SER A 570 54.49 -9.26 1.90
CA SER A 570 53.79 -8.02 1.58
C SER A 570 54.29 -6.79 2.36
N THR A 571 54.83 -6.93 3.58
CA THR A 571 55.39 -5.76 4.30
C THR A 571 56.64 -5.19 3.65
N THR A 572 57.51 -6.04 3.10
CA THR A 572 58.67 -5.60 2.30
C THR A 572 58.25 -4.98 0.97
N SER A 573 57.16 -5.45 0.35
CA SER A 573 56.64 -4.82 -0.87
C SER A 573 55.87 -3.52 -0.59
N ILE A 574 55.03 -3.46 0.44
CA ILE A 574 54.20 -2.28 0.79
C ILE A 574 55.09 -1.09 1.19
N LEU A 575 56.14 -1.33 1.98
CA LEU A 575 57.13 -0.27 2.32
C LEU A 575 57.99 0.12 1.10
N SER A 576 58.32 -0.80 0.20
CA SER A 576 59.02 -0.44 -1.05
C SER A 576 58.13 0.29 -2.05
N TYR A 577 56.83 -0.02 -2.10
CA TYR A 577 55.86 0.59 -3.02
C TYR A 577 55.42 1.99 -2.58
N LEU A 578 55.27 2.23 -1.27
CA LEU A 578 54.99 3.57 -0.74
C LEU A 578 56.18 4.54 -0.92
N TYR A 579 57.41 4.02 -0.99
CA TYR A 579 58.61 4.81 -1.31
C TYR A 579 58.75 5.18 -2.79
N HIS A 580 57.98 4.56 -3.68
CA HIS A 580 58.05 4.76 -5.13
C HIS A 580 56.88 5.57 -5.72
N ILE A 581 56.03 6.18 -4.89
CA ILE A 581 55.10 7.21 -5.36
C ILE A 581 55.93 8.43 -5.80
N PRO A 582 55.92 8.83 -7.09
CA PRO A 582 56.57 10.06 -7.50
C PRO A 582 55.89 11.23 -6.80
N ARG A 583 56.69 12.13 -6.23
CA ARG A 583 56.24 13.37 -5.57
C ARG A 583 55.36 14.23 -6.48
#